data_AF-A0A976LH22-F1
#
_entry.id   AF-A0A976LH22-F1
#
_cell.length_a   1.000
_cell.length_b   1.000
_cell.length_c   1.000
_cell.angle_alpha   90.00
_cell.angle_beta   90.00
_cell.angle_gamma   90.00
#
_symmetry.space_group_name_H-M   'P 1'
#
loop_
_entity.id
_entity.type
_entity.pdbx_description
1 polymer ?
#
loop_
_entity_poly.entity_id
_entity_poly.type
_entity_poly.pdbx_seq_one_letter_code
_entity_poly.pdbx_strand_id
1 'polypeptide(L)'
;MSKLFFSIFLAIFAASALADVYSWVDDQGITHYGENVPAQYAKKARNLSGKKEVDKLSAEQRATEDFAEKQRQERQNAQNRQVAKEELDKKMSEYALEILAKQKAKALTGAQ
;
A
#
# COMPACT_ATOMS: atom_id res chain seq x y z
N MET A 1 -4.79 27.09 -55.51
CA MET A 1 -5.00 25.67 -55.12
C MET A 1 -4.11 25.23 -53.94
N SER A 2 -2.87 25.73 -53.80
CA SER A 2 -1.95 25.37 -52.69
C SER A 2 -2.46 25.63 -51.26
N LYS A 3 -3.30 26.66 -51.05
CA LYS A 3 -3.82 27.02 -49.71
C LYS A 3 -4.88 26.02 -49.19
N LEU A 4 -5.65 25.41 -50.10
CA LEU A 4 -6.63 24.36 -49.76
C LEU A 4 -5.93 23.05 -49.37
N PHE A 5 -4.84 22.70 -50.05
CA PHE A 5 -4.03 21.54 -49.68
C PHE A 5 -3.35 21.71 -48.32
N PHE A 6 -2.87 22.92 -48.00
CA PHE A 6 -2.27 23.21 -46.69
C PHE A 6 -3.29 23.11 -45.54
N SER A 7 -4.52 23.62 -45.74
CA SER A 7 -5.59 23.51 -44.74
C SER A 7 -6.06 22.07 -44.50
N ILE A 8 -6.11 21.24 -45.55
CA ILE A 8 -6.47 19.82 -45.43
C ILE A 8 -5.36 19.04 -44.71
N PHE A 9 -4.09 19.33 -45.00
CA PHE A 9 -2.96 18.68 -44.34
C PHE A 9 -2.91 19.00 -42.83
N LEU A 10 -3.25 20.23 -42.44
CA LEU A 10 -3.29 20.65 -41.04
C LEU A 10 -4.43 20.00 -40.23
N ALA A 11 -5.58 19.74 -40.87
CA ALA A 11 -6.73 19.09 -40.22
C ALA A 11 -6.48 17.61 -39.90
N ILE A 12 -5.69 16.91 -40.71
CA ILE A 12 -5.38 15.48 -40.50
C ILE A 12 -4.40 15.30 -39.33
N PHE A 13 -3.49 16.25 -39.11
CA PHE A 13 -2.51 16.17 -38.01
C PHE A 13 -3.14 16.41 -36.62
N ALA A 14 -4.29 17.09 -36.54
CA ALA A 14 -4.95 17.42 -35.28
C ALA A 14 -5.70 16.24 -34.62
N ALA A 15 -5.80 15.08 -35.29
CA ALA A 15 -6.62 13.95 -34.83
C ALA A 15 -5.92 13.01 -33.81
N SER A 16 -4.65 13.24 -33.46
CA SER A 16 -3.85 12.29 -32.66
C SER A 16 -3.97 12.42 -31.14
N ALA A 17 -5.02 13.05 -30.60
CA ALA A 17 -5.13 13.35 -29.16
C ALA A 17 -6.16 12.49 -28.38
N LEU A 18 -6.67 11.41 -28.98
CA LEU A 18 -7.62 10.48 -28.33
C LEU A 18 -6.87 9.28 -27.74
N ALA A 19 -6.04 9.53 -26.72
CA ALA A 19 -5.36 8.46 -25.99
C ALA A 19 -6.17 8.04 -24.77
N ASP A 20 -6.49 6.75 -24.68
CA ASP A 20 -7.15 6.20 -23.49
C ASP A 20 -6.14 6.01 -22.36
N VAL A 21 -6.23 6.85 -21.33
CA VAL A 21 -5.36 6.75 -20.15
C VAL A 21 -6.05 5.88 -19.11
N TYR A 22 -5.34 4.89 -18.58
CA TYR A 22 -5.82 4.03 -17.51
C TYR A 22 -5.03 4.26 -16.21
N SER A 23 -5.66 3.96 -15.08
CA SER A 23 -4.99 3.83 -13.78
C SER A 23 -5.17 2.45 -13.18
N TRP A 24 -4.13 1.89 -12.56
CA TRP A 24 -4.21 0.62 -11.82
C TRP A 24 -3.25 0.63 -10.63
N VAL A 25 -3.51 -0.22 -9.64
CA VAL A 25 -2.65 -0.41 -8.46
C VAL A 25 -1.89 -1.74 -8.61
N ASP A 26 -0.59 -1.72 -8.40
CA ASP A 26 0.26 -2.92 -8.44
C ASP A 26 0.25 -3.71 -7.11
N ASP A 27 1.02 -4.79 -7.06
CA ASP A 27 1.10 -5.66 -5.88
C ASP A 27 1.83 -5.02 -4.68
N GLN A 28 2.48 -3.88 -4.88
CA GLN A 28 3.11 -3.07 -3.82
C GLN A 28 2.19 -1.94 -3.35
N GLY A 29 0.99 -1.81 -3.92
CA GLY A 29 0.06 -0.74 -3.59
C GLY A 29 0.37 0.59 -4.30
N ILE A 30 1.24 0.59 -5.32
CA ILE A 30 1.61 1.80 -6.06
C ILE A 30 0.64 2.00 -7.22
N THR A 31 0.10 3.22 -7.35
CA THR A 31 -0.78 3.60 -8.45
C THR A 31 0.03 3.99 -9.69
N HIS A 32 -0.21 3.30 -10.79
CA HIS A 32 0.38 3.56 -12.10
C HIS A 32 -0.64 4.16 -13.06
N TYR A 33 -0.15 4.89 -14.06
CA TYR A 33 -0.95 5.52 -15.10
C TYR A 33 -0.35 5.24 -16.48
N GLY A 34 -1.18 4.90 -17.45
CA GLY A 34 -0.70 4.67 -18.82
C GLY A 34 -1.75 4.07 -19.72
N GLU A 35 -1.41 3.98 -21.01
CA GLU A 35 -2.28 3.41 -22.05
C GLU A 35 -2.23 1.87 -22.04
N ASN A 36 -1.07 1.31 -21.66
CA ASN A 36 -0.82 -0.13 -21.67
C ASN A 36 -0.88 -0.70 -20.26
N VAL A 37 -2.05 -1.21 -19.88
CA VAL A 37 -2.24 -1.91 -18.61
C VAL A 37 -1.68 -3.34 -18.72
N PRO A 38 -0.80 -3.79 -17.82
CA PRO A 38 -0.38 -5.19 -17.77
C PRO A 38 -1.58 -6.14 -17.59
N ALA A 39 -1.56 -7.29 -18.27
CA ALA A 39 -2.69 -8.23 -18.29
C ALA A 39 -3.19 -8.64 -16.89
N GLN A 40 -2.27 -8.78 -15.94
CA GLN A 40 -2.58 -9.10 -14.53
C GLN A 40 -3.41 -8.03 -13.81
N TYR A 41 -3.37 -6.77 -14.29
CA TYR A 41 -4.11 -5.64 -13.72
C TYR A 41 -5.29 -5.20 -14.61
N ALA A 42 -5.49 -5.80 -15.79
CA ALA A 42 -6.53 -5.41 -16.75
C ALA A 42 -7.94 -5.40 -16.15
N LYS A 43 -8.26 -6.33 -15.24
CA LYS A 43 -9.56 -6.39 -14.55
C LYS A 43 -9.74 -5.33 -13.46
N LYS A 44 -8.64 -4.77 -12.97
CA LYS A 44 -8.61 -3.78 -11.88
C LYS A 44 -8.30 -2.36 -12.38
N ALA A 45 -7.98 -2.22 -13.67
CA ALA A 45 -7.65 -0.94 -14.26
C ALA A 45 -8.91 -0.14 -14.58
N ARG A 46 -8.78 1.18 -14.45
CA ARG A 46 -9.86 2.14 -14.67
C ARG A 46 -9.50 3.05 -15.84
N ASN A 47 -10.37 3.13 -16.84
CA ASN A 47 -10.25 4.11 -17.92
C ASN A 47 -10.60 5.51 -17.38
N LEU A 48 -9.74 6.50 -17.67
CA LEU A 48 -9.86 7.88 -17.21
C LEU A 48 -10.40 8.83 -18.30
N SER A 49 -10.63 8.35 -19.52
CA SER A 49 -11.13 9.13 -20.64
C SER A 49 -12.65 9.38 -20.59
N GLY A 50 -13.39 8.59 -19.82
CA GLY A 50 -14.84 8.69 -19.68
C GLY A 50 -15.30 9.66 -18.59
N LYS A 51 -15.56 10.92 -18.95
CA LYS A 51 -16.06 11.97 -18.05
C LYS A 51 -17.55 11.79 -17.70
N LYS A 52 -17.89 11.13 -16.58
CA LYS A 52 -18.95 11.48 -15.59
C LYS A 52 -19.51 10.33 -14.74
N GLU A 53 -19.42 9.08 -15.19
CA GLU A 53 -20.08 7.97 -14.46
C GLU A 53 -19.16 7.28 -13.43
N VAL A 54 -17.85 7.53 -13.52
CA VAL A 54 -16.83 6.84 -12.73
C VAL A 54 -16.66 7.39 -11.31
N ASP A 55 -17.20 8.58 -11.00
CA ASP A 55 -17.02 9.19 -9.68
C ASP A 55 -17.76 8.44 -8.56
N LYS A 56 -18.96 7.90 -8.82
CA LYS A 56 -19.73 7.16 -7.79
C LYS A 56 -19.15 5.77 -7.49
N LEU A 57 -18.85 4.99 -8.53
CA LEU A 57 -18.20 3.69 -8.37
C LEU A 57 -16.84 3.81 -7.67
N SER A 58 -16.12 4.91 -7.92
CA SER A 58 -14.80 5.12 -7.32
C SER A 58 -14.78 5.57 -5.88
N ALA A 59 -15.84 6.22 -5.39
CA ALA A 59 -15.93 6.56 -3.97
C ALA A 59 -16.17 5.30 -3.13
N GLU A 60 -17.01 4.40 -3.62
CA GLU A 60 -17.37 3.16 -2.93
C GLU A 60 -16.23 2.12 -2.99
N GLN A 61 -15.52 2.01 -4.13
CA GLN A 61 -14.33 1.16 -4.25
C GLN A 61 -13.17 1.67 -3.39
N ARG A 62 -12.89 3.00 -3.38
CA ARG A 62 -11.87 3.58 -2.49
C ARG A 62 -12.20 3.38 -1.02
N ALA A 63 -13.46 3.53 -0.61
CA ALA A 63 -13.88 3.26 0.76
C ALA A 63 -13.68 1.78 1.17
N THR A 64 -13.83 0.86 0.22
CA THR A 64 -13.64 -0.58 0.45
C THR A 64 -12.15 -0.95 0.52
N GLU A 65 -11.33 -0.37 -0.34
CA GLU A 65 -9.87 -0.55 -0.35
C GLU A 65 -9.22 0.06 0.91
N ASP A 66 -9.64 1.26 1.33
CA ASP A 66 -9.20 1.90 2.56
C ASP A 66 -9.54 1.05 3.80
N PHE A 67 -10.71 0.41 3.80
CA PHE A 67 -11.10 -0.47 4.90
C PHE A 67 -10.25 -1.75 4.94
N ALA A 68 -9.96 -2.35 3.79
CA ALA A 68 -9.13 -3.54 3.70
C ALA A 68 -7.69 -3.28 4.15
N GLU A 69 -7.10 -2.16 3.72
CA GLU A 69 -5.74 -1.77 4.11
C GLU A 69 -5.67 -1.41 5.60
N LYS A 70 -6.65 -0.66 6.11
CA LYS A 70 -6.74 -0.36 7.55
C LYS A 70 -6.86 -1.63 8.38
N GLN A 71 -7.66 -2.60 7.95
CA GLN A 71 -7.79 -3.87 8.64
C GLN A 71 -6.49 -4.69 8.60
N ARG A 72 -5.76 -4.68 7.48
CA ARG A 72 -4.44 -5.31 7.38
C ARG A 72 -3.43 -4.66 8.32
N GLN A 73 -3.40 -3.33 8.36
CA GLN A 73 -2.53 -2.56 9.25
C GLN A 73 -2.86 -2.81 10.73
N GLU A 74 -4.14 -2.87 11.09
CA GLU A 74 -4.59 -3.21 12.45
C GLU A 74 -4.16 -4.62 12.87
N ARG A 75 -4.30 -5.61 11.98
CA ARG A 75 -3.83 -6.98 12.24
C ARG A 75 -2.32 -7.03 12.43
N GLN A 76 -1.55 -6.36 11.57
CA GLN A 76 -0.09 -6.30 11.69
C GLN A 76 0.33 -5.63 13.01
N ASN A 77 -0.30 -4.52 13.36
CA ASN A 77 -0.03 -3.81 14.61
C ASN A 77 -0.40 -4.66 15.83
N ALA A 78 -1.49 -5.43 15.77
CA ALA A 78 -1.87 -6.35 16.84
C ALA A 78 -0.84 -7.47 17.02
N GLN A 79 -0.36 -8.07 15.93
CA GLN A 79 0.71 -9.08 15.97
C GLN A 79 2.01 -8.52 16.53
N ASN A 80 2.45 -7.36 16.03
CA ASN A 80 3.67 -6.71 16.52
C ASN A 80 3.59 -6.40 18.02
N ARG A 81 2.41 -5.97 18.52
CA ARG A 81 2.20 -5.74 19.96
C ARG A 81 2.26 -7.03 20.78
N GLN A 82 1.77 -8.16 20.25
CA GLN A 82 1.86 -9.44 20.94
C GLN A 82 3.31 -9.90 21.04
N VAL A 83 4.06 -9.86 19.93
CA VAL A 83 5.48 -10.22 19.91
C VAL A 83 6.28 -9.32 20.87
N ALA A 84 6.06 -8.01 20.84
CA ALA A 84 6.74 -7.07 21.74
C ALA A 84 6.44 -7.34 23.22
N LYS A 85 5.21 -7.76 23.57
CA LYS A 85 4.84 -8.15 24.93
C LYS A 85 5.54 -9.44 25.35
N GLU A 86 5.53 -10.46 24.50
CA GLU A 86 6.21 -11.73 24.79
C GLU A 86 7.71 -11.55 24.98
N GLU A 87 8.35 -10.72 24.15
CA GLU A 87 9.77 -10.39 24.32
C GLU A 87 10.05 -9.63 25.62
N LEU A 88 9.17 -8.70 25.98
CA LEU A 88 9.29 -7.97 27.24
C LEU A 88 9.13 -8.90 28.44
N ASP A 89 8.13 -9.78 28.43
CA ASP A 89 7.87 -10.73 29.51
C ASP A 89 9.04 -11.70 29.69
N LYS A 90 9.63 -12.19 28.59
CA LYS A 90 10.86 -13.01 28.63
C LYS A 90 12.02 -12.26 29.28
N LYS A 91 12.30 -11.04 28.84
CA LYS A 91 13.37 -10.19 29.41
C LYS A 91 13.16 -9.94 30.90
N MET A 92 11.92 -9.67 31.32
CA MET A 92 11.60 -9.44 32.72
C MET A 92 11.78 -10.70 33.58
N SER A 93 11.41 -11.86 33.04
CA SER A 93 11.63 -13.14 33.71
C SER A 93 13.12 -13.46 33.88
N GLU A 94 13.92 -13.29 32.82
CA GLU A 94 15.37 -13.47 32.85
C GLU A 94 16.03 -12.53 33.87
N TYR A 95 15.64 -11.25 33.87
CA TYR A 95 16.13 -10.26 34.82
C TYR A 95 15.79 -10.62 36.27
N ALA A 96 14.57 -11.11 36.53
CA ALA A 96 14.15 -11.55 37.86
C ALA A 96 14.99 -12.75 38.35
N LEU A 97 15.26 -13.72 37.48
CA LEU A 97 16.12 -14.86 37.80
C LEU A 97 17.55 -14.40 38.12
N GLU A 98 18.09 -13.44 37.37
CA GLU A 98 19.42 -12.88 37.61
C GLU A 98 19.51 -12.20 38.99
N ILE A 99 18.50 -11.41 39.37
CA ILE A 99 18.45 -10.78 40.70
C ILE A 99 18.41 -11.84 41.80
N LEU A 100 17.58 -12.87 41.66
CA LEU A 100 17.49 -13.95 42.65
C LEU A 100 18.82 -14.70 42.79
N ALA A 101 19.50 -14.97 41.68
CA ALA A 101 20.82 -15.61 41.69
C ALA A 101 21.86 -14.77 42.45
N LYS A 102 21.89 -13.45 42.19
CA LYS A 102 22.79 -12.51 42.88
C LYS A 102 22.50 -12.44 44.38
N GLN A 103 21.22 -12.39 44.78
CA GLN A 103 20.83 -12.37 46.18
C GLN A 103 21.24 -13.65 46.90
N LYS A 104 21.02 -14.81 46.28
CA LYS A 104 21.42 -16.11 46.84
C LYS A 104 22.94 -16.23 47.00
N ALA A 105 23.70 -15.79 46.00
CA ALA A 105 25.17 -15.79 46.07
C ALA A 105 25.67 -14.91 47.23
N LYS A 106 25.13 -13.70 47.37
CA LYS A 106 25.48 -12.77 48.45
C LYS A 106 25.16 -13.34 49.83
N ALA A 107 24.00 -14.00 49.98
CA ALA A 107 23.61 -14.63 51.24
C ALA A 107 24.53 -15.80 51.63
N LEU A 108 25.02 -16.58 50.66
CA LEU A 108 26.00 -17.63 50.93
C LEU A 108 27.38 -17.08 51.32
N THR A 109 27.85 -16.02 50.66
CA THR A 109 29.18 -15.44 50.94
C THR A 109 29.25 -14.61 52.21
N GLY A 110 28.11 -14.08 52.69
CA GLY A 110 28.04 -13.29 53.92
C GLY A 110 27.77 -14.10 55.20
N ALA A 111 27.68 -15.43 55.09
CA ALA A 111 27.44 -16.35 56.22
C ALA A 111 28.72 -17.04 56.72
N GLN A 112 29.90 -16.59 56.28
CA GLN A 112 31.22 -17.04 56.75
C GLN A 112 31.84 -15.97 57.66
#